data_AF-A0AAW8C4H1-F1
#
_entry.id   AF-A0AAW8C4H1-F1
#
_cell.length_a   1.000
_cell.length_b   1.000
_cell.length_c   1.000
_cell.angle_alpha   90.00
_cell.angle_beta   90.00
_cell.angle_gamma   90.00
#
_symmetry.space_group_name_H-M   'P 1'
#
loop_
_entity.id
_entity.type
_entity.pdbx_description
1 polymer ?
#
loop_
_entity_poly.entity_id
_entity_poly.type
_entity_poly.pdbx_seq_one_letter_code
_entity_poly.pdbx_strand_id
1 'polypeptide(L)'
;MSKLVVIGGGPAGYVAAITAAQSGKQVTLIDEADLGGTCLNVGCMPTKSLLESAEVHDIVRKANHYGVMLNEGNISVDWKQIQARKSQIVTQLVQGIQYLMKKNKIKVMQGKARFETDHRVRVTHGDKEIVVDGEQFIIAAGSEPTELPFAPFDGKWILNSSHVMSLGNIPKSLLIVGGGVIGCEFASIYSRLGTKVTIVEMAPQLLPGEDRDIAQILKEKLENDGIEIFTGAALKGLNNYKKQASFEYEGSIQAVNPEFVLVSVGRKPRVQKLDLEKAGIQYSNKGIAVNEHMQTNVSHIYAAGDVIGGIQLAHVAFHEGTTAALHASGEDVKVNYHAVPRCIYTAPEIASVGLSEKLAKEQYGDILIGEFPFSANGKALIIGEQTGKVKVIVEPKYQEIVGISIIGPRATELIGHGTVMIHTEVTADIMRDYIAAHPTLSEAIHEALLQAVGHAVHA
;
A
#
# COMPACT_ATOMS: atom_id res chain seq x y z
N MET A 1 -5.95 36.35 -5.49
CA MET A 1 -5.69 34.97 -5.03
C MET A 1 -4.29 34.61 -5.49
N SER A 2 -3.41 34.17 -4.59
CA SER A 2 -2.06 33.75 -4.97
C SER A 2 -2.11 32.48 -5.84
N LYS A 3 -1.23 32.38 -6.82
CA LYS A 3 -1.16 31.24 -7.75
C LYS A 3 -0.38 30.07 -7.15
N LEU A 4 -1.03 28.91 -7.04
CA LEU A 4 -0.40 27.67 -6.58
C LEU A 4 -0.38 26.64 -7.71
N VAL A 5 0.79 26.05 -7.96
CA VAL A 5 0.98 25.00 -8.97
C VAL A 5 1.25 23.67 -8.29
N VAL A 6 0.47 22.65 -8.63
CA VAL A 6 0.67 21.27 -8.16
C VAL A 6 1.21 20.43 -9.31
N ILE A 7 2.32 19.71 -9.08
CA ILE A 7 2.96 18.83 -10.07
C ILE A 7 2.74 17.38 -9.66
N GLY A 8 1.92 16.67 -10.41
CA GLY A 8 1.42 15.34 -10.10
C GLY A 8 -0.02 15.39 -9.58
N GLY A 9 -0.86 14.54 -10.13
CA GLY A 9 -2.28 14.34 -9.83
C GLY A 9 -2.57 13.01 -9.14
N GLY A 10 -1.55 12.39 -8.54
CA GLY A 10 -1.71 11.27 -7.62
C GLY A 10 -2.30 11.67 -6.27
N PRO A 11 -2.37 10.74 -5.30
CA PRO A 11 -2.97 10.95 -3.99
C PRO A 11 -2.63 12.27 -3.31
N ALA A 12 -1.34 12.56 -3.09
CA ALA A 12 -0.91 13.84 -2.51
C ALA A 12 -1.32 15.05 -3.35
N GLY A 13 -1.20 14.94 -4.67
CA GLY A 13 -1.38 16.06 -5.58
C GLY A 13 -2.83 16.52 -5.73
N TYR A 14 -3.74 15.60 -6.04
CA TYR A 14 -5.14 16.02 -6.24
C TYR A 14 -5.79 16.49 -4.93
N VAL A 15 -5.41 15.92 -3.78
CA VAL A 15 -5.87 16.38 -2.47
C VAL A 15 -5.29 17.75 -2.16
N ALA A 16 -3.98 17.96 -2.34
CA ALA A 16 -3.34 19.25 -2.16
C ALA A 16 -4.01 20.35 -3.03
N ALA A 17 -4.33 20.03 -4.29
CA ALA A 17 -5.00 20.96 -5.19
C ALA A 17 -6.40 21.35 -4.71
N ILE A 18 -7.19 20.39 -4.21
CA ILE A 18 -8.52 20.64 -3.63
C ILE A 18 -8.41 21.49 -2.37
N THR A 19 -7.53 21.10 -1.44
CA THR A 19 -7.31 21.80 -0.17
C THR A 19 -6.87 23.24 -0.41
N ALA A 20 -5.93 23.47 -1.33
CA ALA A 20 -5.47 24.82 -1.69
C ALA A 20 -6.59 25.66 -2.32
N ALA A 21 -7.42 25.07 -3.20
CA ALA A 21 -8.54 25.76 -3.82
C ALA A 21 -9.61 26.15 -2.78
N GLN A 22 -9.91 25.26 -1.83
CA GLN A 22 -10.80 25.52 -0.71
C GLN A 22 -10.26 26.62 0.22
N SER A 23 -8.93 26.72 0.33
CA SER A 23 -8.22 27.78 1.05
C SER A 23 -8.08 29.10 0.24
N GLY A 24 -8.79 29.23 -0.88
CA GLY A 24 -8.87 30.47 -1.66
C GLY A 24 -7.70 30.71 -2.62
N LYS A 25 -6.87 29.71 -2.91
CA LYS A 25 -5.77 29.80 -3.90
C LYS A 25 -6.29 29.63 -5.33
N GLN A 26 -5.61 30.25 -6.29
CA GLN A 26 -5.83 29.95 -7.71
C GLN A 26 -4.92 28.77 -8.10
N VAL A 27 -5.52 27.60 -8.34
CA VAL A 27 -4.75 26.35 -8.49
C VAL A 27 -4.66 25.90 -9.94
N THR A 28 -3.44 25.57 -10.37
CA THR A 28 -3.17 24.78 -11.58
C THR A 28 -2.55 23.44 -11.17
N LEU A 29 -3.19 22.33 -11.55
CA LEU A 29 -2.66 20.98 -11.36
C LEU A 29 -2.16 20.43 -12.69
N ILE A 30 -0.93 19.92 -12.71
CA ILE A 30 -0.26 19.40 -13.90
C ILE A 30 0.04 17.92 -13.70
N ASP A 31 -0.40 17.05 -14.61
CA ASP A 31 -0.04 15.63 -14.63
C ASP A 31 0.17 15.16 -16.08
N GLU A 32 1.10 14.24 -16.32
CA GLU A 32 1.33 13.65 -17.64
C GLU A 32 0.30 12.57 -18.00
N ALA A 33 -0.30 11.92 -17.00
CA ALA A 33 -1.23 10.80 -17.11
C ALA A 33 -2.64 11.18 -16.62
N ASP A 34 -3.52 10.18 -16.57
CA ASP A 34 -4.84 10.34 -15.95
C ASP A 34 -4.72 10.61 -14.44
N LEU A 35 -5.63 11.45 -13.93
CA LEU A 35 -5.68 11.81 -12.51
C LEU A 35 -5.88 10.58 -11.62
N GLY A 36 -5.43 10.69 -10.37
CA GLY A 36 -5.39 9.59 -9.40
C GLY A 36 -4.04 8.88 -9.31
N GLY A 37 -3.12 9.16 -10.24
CA GLY A 37 -1.73 8.71 -10.20
C GLY A 37 -1.57 7.19 -10.10
N THR A 38 -0.48 6.72 -9.47
CA THR A 38 -0.20 5.28 -9.33
C THR A 38 -1.32 4.55 -8.59
N CYS A 39 -1.77 5.06 -7.43
CA CYS A 39 -2.68 4.32 -6.56
C CYS A 39 -4.00 3.97 -7.26
N LEU A 40 -4.59 4.93 -7.98
CA LEU A 40 -5.87 4.72 -8.64
C LEU A 40 -5.73 3.96 -9.96
N ASN A 41 -4.74 4.31 -10.79
CA ASN A 41 -4.66 3.79 -12.16
C ASN A 41 -3.92 2.44 -12.25
N VAL A 42 -2.86 2.25 -11.47
CA VAL A 42 -1.93 1.11 -11.62
C VAL A 42 -1.39 0.55 -10.30
N GLY A 43 -2.15 0.69 -9.21
CA GLY A 43 -1.71 0.36 -7.87
C GLY A 43 -2.85 -0.17 -6.99
N CYS A 44 -3.21 0.59 -5.96
CA CYS A 44 -4.18 0.21 -4.95
C CYS A 44 -5.52 -0.28 -5.54
N MET A 45 -6.21 0.57 -6.33
CA MET A 45 -7.59 0.30 -6.73
C MET A 45 -7.72 -0.90 -7.66
N PRO A 46 -6.90 -1.04 -8.72
CA PRO A 46 -7.03 -2.18 -9.60
C PRO A 46 -6.54 -3.48 -8.93
N THR A 47 -5.50 -3.45 -8.08
CA THR A 47 -5.07 -4.65 -7.33
C THR A 47 -6.14 -5.13 -6.35
N LYS A 48 -6.78 -4.21 -5.60
CA LYS A 48 -7.86 -4.56 -4.65
C LYS A 48 -9.09 -5.11 -5.39
N SER A 49 -9.41 -4.59 -6.58
CA SER A 49 -10.45 -5.16 -7.44
C SER A 49 -10.14 -6.59 -7.91
N LEU A 50 -8.87 -6.91 -8.17
CA LEU A 50 -8.45 -8.27 -8.54
C LEU A 50 -8.51 -9.21 -7.34
N LEU A 51 -8.05 -8.77 -6.17
CA LEU A 51 -8.11 -9.52 -4.91
C LEU A 51 -9.55 -9.90 -4.55
N GLU A 52 -10.48 -8.95 -4.66
CA GLU A 52 -11.91 -9.19 -4.44
C GLU A 52 -12.47 -10.24 -5.42
N SER A 53 -12.07 -10.17 -6.70
CA SER A 53 -12.52 -11.16 -7.68
C SER A 53 -11.97 -12.56 -7.38
N ALA A 54 -10.73 -12.64 -6.88
CA ALA A 54 -10.14 -13.90 -6.42
C ALA A 54 -10.79 -14.42 -5.12
N GLU A 55 -11.24 -13.54 -4.23
CA GLU A 55 -11.99 -13.89 -3.02
C GLU A 55 -13.36 -14.48 -3.38
N VAL A 56 -14.09 -13.86 -4.30
CA VAL A 56 -15.37 -14.41 -4.81
C VAL A 56 -15.17 -15.80 -5.42
N HIS A 57 -14.10 -16.01 -6.19
CA HIS A 57 -13.78 -17.34 -6.73
C HIS A 57 -13.59 -18.38 -5.61
N ASP A 58 -12.89 -18.03 -4.54
CA ASP A 58 -12.70 -18.92 -3.39
C ASP A 58 -14.00 -19.21 -2.63
N ILE A 59 -14.86 -18.21 -2.45
CA ILE A 59 -16.19 -18.37 -1.83
C ILE A 59 -17.02 -19.36 -2.64
N VAL A 60 -17.09 -19.18 -3.96
CA VAL A 60 -17.85 -20.05 -4.86
C VAL A 60 -17.28 -21.48 -4.85
N ARG A 61 -15.95 -21.63 -4.87
CA ARG A 61 -15.27 -22.94 -4.77
C ARG A 61 -15.61 -23.67 -3.47
N LYS A 62 -15.81 -22.93 -2.39
CA LYS A 62 -16.15 -23.46 -1.05
C LYS A 62 -17.65 -23.47 -0.77
N ALA A 63 -18.50 -23.11 -1.73
CA ALA A 63 -19.95 -22.92 -1.52
C ALA A 63 -20.66 -24.15 -0.92
N ASN A 64 -20.22 -25.36 -1.27
CA ASN A 64 -20.76 -26.61 -0.72
C ASN A 64 -20.60 -26.69 0.82
N HIS A 65 -19.58 -26.06 1.40
CA HIS A 65 -19.41 -25.96 2.86
C HIS A 65 -20.58 -25.20 3.52
N TYR A 66 -21.18 -24.27 2.79
CA TYR A 66 -22.34 -23.49 3.21
C TYR A 66 -23.68 -24.13 2.78
N GLY A 67 -23.67 -25.39 2.32
CA GLY A 67 -24.85 -26.07 1.81
C GLY A 67 -25.35 -25.57 0.45
N VAL A 68 -24.58 -24.71 -0.24
CA VAL A 68 -24.89 -24.24 -1.59
C VAL A 68 -24.25 -25.20 -2.58
N MET A 69 -25.07 -26.08 -3.15
CA MET A 69 -24.62 -27.13 -4.06
C MET A 69 -24.43 -26.59 -5.48
N LEU A 70 -23.22 -26.75 -6.02
CA LEU A 70 -22.90 -26.47 -7.42
C LEU A 70 -22.74 -27.80 -8.18
N ASN A 71 -23.32 -27.94 -9.37
CA ASN A 71 -23.09 -29.13 -10.20
C ASN A 71 -21.61 -29.18 -10.65
N GLU A 72 -21.05 -30.39 -10.75
CA GLU A 72 -19.65 -30.60 -11.16
C GLU A 72 -19.35 -29.95 -12.52
N GLY A 73 -18.23 -29.21 -12.61
CA GLY A 73 -17.78 -28.53 -13.84
C GLY A 73 -18.25 -27.08 -14.04
N ASN A 74 -19.03 -26.51 -13.13
CA ASN A 74 -19.67 -25.19 -13.34
C ASN A 74 -18.85 -23.96 -12.95
N ILE A 75 -17.65 -24.12 -12.35
CA ILE A 75 -16.85 -22.97 -11.93
C ILE A 75 -15.79 -22.71 -12.99
N SER A 76 -15.97 -21.62 -13.76
CA SER A 76 -14.96 -21.12 -14.69
C SER A 76 -14.64 -19.65 -14.39
N VAL A 77 -13.38 -19.29 -14.55
CA VAL A 77 -12.91 -17.92 -14.35
C VAL A 77 -12.82 -17.21 -15.70
N ASP A 78 -13.69 -16.23 -15.93
CA ASP A 78 -13.57 -15.32 -17.07
C ASP A 78 -12.62 -14.16 -16.72
N TRP A 79 -11.35 -14.33 -17.08
CA TRP A 79 -10.33 -13.31 -16.86
C TRP A 79 -10.61 -11.99 -17.60
N LYS A 80 -11.24 -12.04 -18.78
CA LYS A 80 -11.58 -10.81 -19.52
C LYS A 80 -12.65 -10.02 -18.77
N GLN A 81 -13.64 -10.70 -18.19
CA GLN A 81 -14.66 -10.06 -17.37
C GLN A 81 -14.08 -9.46 -16.09
N ILE A 82 -13.14 -10.16 -15.42
CA ILE A 82 -12.42 -9.63 -14.26
C ILE A 82 -11.64 -8.36 -14.63
N GLN A 83 -10.90 -8.37 -15.74
CA GLN A 83 -10.16 -7.21 -16.23
C GLN A 83 -11.08 -6.05 -16.62
N ALA A 84 -12.24 -6.34 -17.23
CA ALA A 84 -13.24 -5.33 -17.57
C ALA A 84 -13.84 -4.67 -16.32
N ARG A 85 -14.22 -5.45 -15.31
CA ARG A 85 -14.71 -4.95 -14.02
C ARG A 85 -13.68 -4.03 -13.34
N LYS A 86 -12.42 -4.48 -13.27
CA LYS A 86 -11.30 -3.69 -12.75
C LYS A 86 -11.20 -2.33 -13.47
N SER A 87 -11.23 -2.36 -14.79
CA SER A 87 -11.11 -1.15 -15.64
C SER A 87 -12.30 -0.20 -15.47
N GLN A 88 -13.51 -0.74 -15.30
CA GLN A 88 -14.71 0.04 -15.01
C GLN A 88 -14.60 0.80 -13.68
N ILE A 89 -14.15 0.13 -12.61
CA ILE A 89 -13.94 0.75 -11.29
C ILE A 89 -12.92 1.89 -11.40
N VAL A 90 -11.78 1.64 -12.05
CA VAL A 90 -10.75 2.67 -12.28
C VAL A 90 -11.35 3.86 -13.03
N THR A 91 -12.04 3.61 -14.14
CA THR A 91 -12.65 4.67 -14.96
C THR A 91 -13.63 5.53 -14.15
N GLN A 92 -14.51 4.89 -13.37
CA GLN A 92 -15.48 5.58 -12.52
C GLN A 92 -14.78 6.49 -11.49
N LEU A 93 -13.71 6.01 -10.87
CA LEU A 93 -12.97 6.78 -9.86
C LEU A 93 -12.18 7.93 -10.49
N VAL A 94 -11.55 7.73 -11.66
CA VAL A 94 -10.92 8.82 -12.43
C VAL A 94 -11.93 9.92 -12.73
N GLN A 95 -13.11 9.55 -13.23
CA GLN A 95 -14.20 10.50 -13.52
C GLN A 95 -14.65 11.25 -12.26
N GLY A 96 -14.69 10.58 -11.11
CA GLY A 96 -14.95 11.21 -9.82
C GLY A 96 -13.93 12.29 -9.47
N ILE A 97 -12.63 12.01 -9.63
CA ILE A 97 -11.58 13.01 -9.39
C ILE A 97 -11.69 14.18 -10.38
N GLN A 98 -11.91 13.90 -11.67
CA GLN A 98 -12.10 14.94 -12.68
C GLN A 98 -13.30 15.84 -12.35
N TYR A 99 -14.40 15.26 -11.85
CA TYR A 99 -15.54 16.02 -11.35
C TYR A 99 -15.15 16.92 -10.17
N LEU A 100 -14.39 16.40 -9.19
CA LEU A 100 -13.92 17.17 -8.04
C LEU A 100 -12.99 18.33 -8.46
N MET A 101 -12.11 18.14 -9.44
CA MET A 101 -11.28 19.22 -9.97
C MET A 101 -12.14 20.36 -10.56
N LYS A 102 -13.15 20.00 -11.37
CA LYS A 102 -14.09 20.97 -11.96
C LYS A 102 -14.92 21.69 -10.89
N LYS A 103 -15.45 20.95 -9.91
CA LYS A 103 -16.24 21.50 -8.79
C LYS A 103 -15.46 22.56 -8.02
N ASN A 104 -14.17 22.33 -7.79
CA ASN A 104 -13.29 23.26 -7.08
C ASN A 104 -12.62 24.31 -8.00
N LYS A 105 -13.03 24.40 -9.28
CA LYS A 105 -12.49 25.36 -10.27
C LYS A 105 -10.97 25.27 -10.46
N ILE A 106 -10.41 24.07 -10.30
CA ILE A 106 -8.98 23.81 -10.50
C ILE A 106 -8.69 23.68 -11.98
N LYS A 107 -7.68 24.40 -12.47
CA LYS A 107 -7.21 24.25 -13.85
C LYS A 107 -6.33 23.00 -13.94
N VAL A 108 -6.78 21.99 -14.68
CA VAL A 108 -6.00 20.78 -14.95
C VAL A 108 -5.27 20.93 -16.28
N MET A 109 -3.97 20.69 -16.30
CA MET A 109 -3.14 20.67 -17.51
C MET A 109 -2.51 19.30 -17.67
N GLN A 110 -2.71 18.69 -18.83
CA GLN A 110 -2.05 17.43 -19.15
C GLN A 110 -0.67 17.70 -19.74
N GLY A 111 0.38 17.07 -19.21
CA GLY A 111 1.75 17.17 -19.72
C GLY A 111 2.82 16.96 -18.67
N LYS A 112 4.07 16.80 -19.12
CA LYS A 112 5.26 16.67 -18.27
C LYS A 112 5.72 18.04 -17.81
N ALA A 113 5.75 18.26 -16.50
CA ALA A 113 6.28 19.49 -15.91
C ALA A 113 7.78 19.35 -15.60
N ARG A 114 8.56 20.38 -15.91
CA ARG A 114 9.95 20.56 -15.42
C ARG A 114 10.15 22.00 -14.99
N PHE A 115 10.94 22.23 -13.95
CA PHE A 115 11.28 23.58 -13.52
C PHE A 115 12.16 24.28 -14.56
N GLU A 116 11.87 25.56 -14.81
CA GLU A 116 12.79 26.46 -15.54
C GLU A 116 13.54 27.39 -14.58
N THR A 117 12.84 27.78 -13.52
CA THR A 117 13.29 28.60 -12.39
C THR A 117 12.47 28.16 -11.17
N ASP A 118 12.79 28.68 -9.99
CA ASP A 118 12.00 28.47 -8.78
C ASP A 118 10.56 29.04 -8.82
N HIS A 119 10.21 29.87 -9.81
CA HIS A 119 8.87 30.45 -9.98
C HIS A 119 8.15 30.04 -11.27
N ARG A 120 8.75 29.16 -12.08
CA ARG A 120 8.21 28.77 -13.40
C ARG A 120 8.47 27.31 -13.71
N VAL A 121 7.43 26.66 -14.24
CA VAL A 121 7.56 25.33 -14.85
C VAL A 121 7.16 25.36 -16.32
N ARG A 122 7.85 24.54 -17.11
CA ARG A 122 7.49 24.24 -18.48
C ARG A 122 6.73 22.92 -18.54
N VAL A 123 5.56 22.95 -19.17
CA VAL A 123 4.67 21.81 -19.38
C VAL A 123 4.72 21.40 -20.85
N THR A 124 5.19 20.18 -21.11
CA THR A 124 5.25 19.60 -22.46
C THR A 124 4.17 18.54 -22.65
N HIS A 125 3.37 18.66 -23.71
CA HIS A 125 2.34 17.69 -24.10
C HIS A 125 2.36 17.49 -25.62
N GLY A 126 2.92 16.36 -26.07
CA GLY A 126 3.27 16.17 -27.47
C GLY A 126 4.28 17.24 -27.91
N ASP A 127 4.01 17.89 -29.04
CA ASP A 127 4.86 18.97 -29.59
C ASP A 127 4.56 20.35 -28.97
N LYS A 128 3.58 20.44 -28.06
CA LYS A 128 3.19 21.70 -27.43
C LYS A 128 3.96 21.91 -26.13
N GLU A 129 4.50 23.10 -25.96
CA GLU A 129 5.10 23.55 -24.71
C GLU A 129 4.40 24.81 -24.19
N ILE A 130 4.08 24.83 -22.90
CA ILE A 130 3.45 25.97 -22.22
C ILE A 130 4.26 26.25 -20.95
N VAL A 131 4.60 27.52 -20.72
CA VAL A 131 5.21 27.96 -19.46
C VAL A 131 4.09 28.39 -18.50
N VAL A 132 4.21 27.97 -17.24
CA VAL A 132 3.27 28.27 -16.16
C VAL A 132 4.03 28.93 -15.02
N ASP A 133 3.70 30.18 -14.72
CA ASP A 133 4.17 30.90 -13.54
C ASP A 133 3.37 30.49 -12.30
N GLY A 134 4.07 30.37 -11.16
CA GLY A 134 3.48 30.09 -9.86
C GLY A 134 4.15 30.91 -8.76
N GLU A 135 3.37 31.32 -7.76
CA GLU A 135 3.90 31.93 -6.53
C GLU A 135 4.28 30.86 -5.50
N GLN A 136 3.61 29.70 -5.55
CA GLN A 136 3.89 28.55 -4.69
C GLN A 136 3.78 27.25 -5.48
N PHE A 137 4.55 26.24 -5.08
CA PHE A 137 4.60 24.94 -5.75
C PHE A 137 4.43 23.79 -4.75
N ILE A 138 3.68 22.76 -5.14
CA ILE A 138 3.61 21.48 -4.43
C ILE A 138 4.02 20.38 -5.40
N ILE A 139 5.13 19.71 -5.11
CA ILE A 139 5.66 18.60 -5.90
C ILE A 139 5.11 17.28 -5.33
N ALA A 140 4.28 16.61 -6.12
CA ALA A 140 3.61 15.35 -5.79
C ALA A 140 3.83 14.31 -6.92
N ALA A 141 5.05 14.25 -7.46
CA ALA A 141 5.41 13.42 -8.61
C ALA A 141 5.39 11.90 -8.33
N GLY A 142 5.28 11.50 -7.06
CA GLY A 142 5.14 10.11 -6.64
C GLY A 142 6.40 9.26 -6.83
N SER A 143 6.21 7.98 -7.12
CA SER A 143 7.27 6.97 -7.20
C SER A 143 7.14 6.08 -8.46
N GLU A 144 8.16 5.30 -8.74
CA GLU A 144 8.15 4.25 -9.75
C GLU A 144 8.73 2.93 -9.22
N PRO A 145 8.37 1.77 -9.80
CA PRO A 145 8.97 0.49 -9.41
C PRO A 145 10.49 0.49 -9.58
N THR A 146 11.19 -0.16 -8.65
CA THR A 146 12.64 -0.31 -8.71
C THR A 146 13.02 -1.52 -9.56
N GLU A 147 13.87 -1.30 -10.56
CA GLU A 147 14.47 -2.36 -11.36
C GLU A 147 15.69 -2.96 -10.67
N LEU A 148 15.93 -4.25 -10.91
CA LEU A 148 17.23 -4.86 -10.66
C LEU A 148 18.13 -4.56 -11.87
N PRO A 149 19.37 -4.05 -11.71
CA PRO A 149 20.22 -3.65 -12.83
C PRO A 149 20.46 -4.76 -13.89
N PHE A 150 20.50 -6.02 -13.45
CA PHE A 150 20.70 -7.19 -14.32
C PHE A 150 19.38 -7.82 -14.83
N ALA A 151 18.23 -7.26 -14.44
CA ALA A 151 16.89 -7.72 -14.79
C ALA A 151 15.95 -6.52 -15.03
N PRO A 152 16.23 -5.70 -16.06
CA PRO A 152 15.36 -4.58 -16.43
C PRO A 152 13.99 -5.09 -16.89
N PHE A 153 12.94 -4.28 -16.71
CA PHE A 153 11.60 -4.68 -17.12
C PHE A 153 11.53 -4.69 -18.66
N ASP A 154 11.07 -5.79 -19.25
CA ASP A 154 10.83 -5.89 -20.70
C ASP A 154 9.34 -5.83 -21.06
N GLY A 155 8.46 -5.89 -20.05
CA GLY A 155 7.00 -5.88 -20.21
C GLY A 155 6.43 -7.12 -20.88
N LYS A 156 7.26 -8.15 -21.10
CA LYS A 156 6.89 -9.39 -21.80
C LYS A 156 7.16 -10.63 -20.96
N TRP A 157 8.29 -10.69 -20.28
CA TRP A 157 8.67 -11.78 -19.38
C TRP A 157 9.05 -11.26 -18.01
N ILE A 158 9.82 -10.17 -17.96
CA ILE A 158 10.21 -9.48 -16.75
C ILE A 158 9.27 -8.30 -16.56
N LEU A 159 8.40 -8.43 -15.57
CA LEU A 159 7.26 -7.56 -15.32
C LEU A 159 7.48 -6.73 -14.05
N ASN A 160 6.87 -5.54 -14.04
CA ASN A 160 6.59 -4.80 -12.82
C ASN A 160 5.11 -4.98 -12.44
N SER A 161 4.68 -4.33 -11.35
CA SER A 161 3.30 -4.41 -10.86
C SER A 161 2.25 -3.95 -11.89
N SER A 162 2.54 -2.94 -12.70
CA SER A 162 1.61 -2.42 -13.71
C SER A 162 1.39 -3.42 -14.85
N HIS A 163 2.46 -4.08 -15.28
CA HIS A 163 2.40 -5.11 -16.32
C HIS A 163 1.64 -6.34 -15.83
N VAL A 164 2.00 -6.89 -14.66
CA VAL A 164 1.39 -8.14 -14.17
C VAL A 164 -0.12 -7.99 -13.95
N MET A 165 -0.55 -6.87 -13.36
CA MET A 165 -1.96 -6.54 -13.13
C MET A 165 -2.81 -6.44 -14.41
N SER A 166 -2.17 -6.33 -15.57
CA SER A 166 -2.81 -6.11 -16.87
C SER A 166 -2.54 -7.24 -17.86
N LEU A 167 -2.08 -8.41 -17.39
CA LEU A 167 -1.89 -9.59 -18.24
C LEU A 167 -3.16 -9.95 -19.00
N GLY A 168 -3.02 -10.43 -20.24
CA GLY A 168 -4.14 -10.80 -21.11
C GLY A 168 -4.82 -12.13 -20.74
N ASN A 169 -4.15 -12.96 -19.94
CA ASN A 169 -4.63 -14.25 -19.45
C ASN A 169 -4.04 -14.52 -18.05
N ILE A 170 -4.66 -15.44 -17.32
CA ILE A 170 -4.07 -16.00 -16.10
C ILE A 170 -2.84 -16.81 -16.52
N PRO A 171 -1.64 -16.54 -15.96
CA PRO A 171 -0.43 -17.28 -16.29
C PRO A 171 -0.45 -18.67 -15.66
N LYS A 172 0.19 -19.64 -16.32
CA LYS A 172 0.40 -21.00 -15.77
C LYS A 172 1.36 -20.98 -14.59
N SER A 173 2.39 -20.13 -14.65
CA SER A 173 3.36 -19.97 -13.58
C SER A 173 3.89 -18.54 -13.46
N LEU A 174 4.15 -18.10 -12.23
CA LEU A 174 4.65 -16.77 -11.91
C LEU A 174 5.75 -16.87 -10.86
N LEU A 175 6.95 -16.41 -11.21
CA LEU A 175 8.00 -16.16 -10.23
C LEU A 175 7.89 -14.73 -9.72
N ILE A 176 7.89 -14.54 -8.41
CA ILE A 176 7.87 -13.23 -7.75
C ILE A 176 9.21 -13.03 -7.04
N VAL A 177 9.91 -11.96 -7.41
CA VAL A 177 11.18 -11.56 -6.82
C VAL A 177 10.91 -10.37 -5.90
N GLY A 178 10.98 -10.62 -4.60
CA GLY A 178 10.58 -9.68 -3.54
C GLY A 178 9.25 -10.06 -2.90
N GLY A 179 9.29 -10.59 -1.68
CA GLY A 179 8.21 -10.93 -0.76
C GLY A 179 7.76 -9.77 0.14
N GLY A 180 7.80 -8.54 -0.38
CA GLY A 180 7.13 -7.38 0.22
C GLY A 180 5.62 -7.35 -0.11
N VAL A 181 4.93 -6.31 0.33
CA VAL A 181 3.47 -6.14 0.20
C VAL A 181 2.95 -6.44 -1.21
N ILE A 182 3.55 -5.80 -2.23
CA ILE A 182 3.13 -5.97 -3.64
C ILE A 182 3.30 -7.43 -4.09
N GLY A 183 4.42 -8.06 -3.75
CA GLY A 183 4.70 -9.45 -4.12
C GLY A 183 3.70 -10.41 -3.48
N CYS A 184 3.42 -10.25 -2.19
CA CYS A 184 2.46 -11.08 -1.46
C CYS A 184 1.01 -10.88 -1.97
N GLU A 185 0.58 -9.66 -2.28
CA GLU A 185 -0.75 -9.41 -2.86
C GLU A 185 -0.91 -10.10 -4.22
N PHE A 186 0.07 -9.98 -5.13
CA PHE A 186 0.00 -10.68 -6.41
C PHE A 186 0.13 -12.20 -6.28
N ALA A 187 0.92 -12.69 -5.33
CA ALA A 187 0.95 -14.12 -5.01
C ALA A 187 -0.44 -14.62 -4.64
N SER A 188 -1.13 -13.89 -3.75
CA SER A 188 -2.49 -14.20 -3.30
C SER A 188 -3.52 -14.11 -4.43
N ILE A 189 -3.42 -13.14 -5.34
CA ILE A 189 -4.33 -13.07 -6.52
C ILE A 189 -4.13 -14.31 -7.39
N TYR A 190 -2.90 -14.55 -7.84
CA TYR A 190 -2.64 -15.52 -8.91
C TYR A 190 -2.75 -16.97 -8.43
N SER A 191 -2.33 -17.28 -7.19
CA SER A 191 -2.48 -18.63 -6.65
C SER A 191 -3.95 -19.05 -6.55
N ARG A 192 -4.81 -18.15 -6.06
CA ARG A 192 -6.27 -18.38 -5.94
C ARG A 192 -6.96 -18.55 -7.28
N LEU A 193 -6.36 -18.05 -8.36
CA LEU A 193 -6.84 -18.21 -9.73
C LEU A 193 -6.15 -19.36 -10.48
N GLY A 194 -5.35 -20.18 -9.79
CA GLY A 194 -4.77 -21.43 -10.32
C GLY A 194 -3.36 -21.31 -10.91
N THR A 195 -2.69 -20.16 -10.80
CA THR A 195 -1.29 -20.02 -11.20
C THR A 195 -0.36 -20.73 -10.22
N LYS A 196 0.65 -21.45 -10.72
CA LYS A 196 1.77 -21.91 -9.89
C LYS A 196 2.67 -20.73 -9.52
N VAL A 197 2.66 -20.31 -8.27
CA VAL A 197 3.44 -19.16 -7.80
C VAL A 197 4.67 -19.62 -7.02
N THR A 198 5.82 -19.00 -7.31
CA THR A 198 7.05 -19.13 -6.52
C THR A 198 7.49 -17.73 -6.05
N ILE A 199 7.79 -17.55 -4.78
CA ILE A 199 8.33 -16.30 -4.21
C ILE A 199 9.81 -16.51 -3.83
N VAL A 200 10.67 -15.61 -4.28
CA VAL A 200 12.08 -15.52 -3.88
C VAL A 200 12.27 -14.20 -3.15
N GLU A 201 12.57 -14.27 -1.85
CA GLU A 201 12.78 -13.13 -0.97
C GLU A 201 14.16 -13.20 -0.33
N MET A 202 14.90 -12.09 -0.42
CA MET A 202 16.27 -12.00 0.11
C MET A 202 16.30 -11.90 1.63
N ALA A 203 15.30 -11.25 2.23
CA ALA A 203 15.16 -11.14 3.67
C ALA A 203 14.82 -12.51 4.31
N PRO A 204 15.11 -12.69 5.61
CA PRO A 204 14.82 -13.94 6.32
C PRO A 204 13.34 -14.29 6.45
N GLN A 205 12.44 -13.34 6.16
CA GLN A 205 10.98 -13.51 6.23
C GLN A 205 10.29 -12.72 5.11
N LEU A 206 9.04 -13.10 4.81
CA LEU A 206 8.12 -12.24 4.07
C LEU A 206 7.79 -11.00 4.90
N LEU A 207 7.38 -9.92 4.23
CA LEU A 207 6.92 -8.69 4.87
C LEU A 207 7.87 -8.23 6.00
N PRO A 208 9.14 -7.89 5.68
CA PRO A 208 10.17 -7.64 6.69
C PRO A 208 9.89 -6.47 7.65
N GLY A 209 8.84 -5.66 7.38
CA GLY A 209 8.38 -4.60 8.28
C GLY A 209 7.33 -5.03 9.31
N GLU A 210 6.75 -6.22 9.19
CA GLU A 210 5.76 -6.75 10.12
C GLU A 210 6.40 -7.63 11.20
N ASP A 211 5.70 -7.79 12.33
CA ASP A 211 6.14 -8.69 13.40
C ASP A 211 6.31 -10.13 12.90
N ARG A 212 7.33 -10.83 13.41
CA ARG A 212 7.76 -12.14 12.91
C ARG A 212 6.66 -13.20 12.99
N ASP A 213 5.90 -13.21 14.07
CA ASP A 213 4.78 -14.12 14.31
C ASP A 213 3.61 -13.85 13.35
N ILE A 214 3.36 -12.59 13.00
CA ILE A 214 2.36 -12.18 12.00
C ILE A 214 2.78 -12.63 10.60
N ALA A 215 4.03 -12.35 10.21
CA ALA A 215 4.57 -12.75 8.92
C ALA A 215 4.65 -14.28 8.75
N GLN A 216 4.93 -15.01 9.83
CA GLN A 216 5.00 -16.47 9.83
C GLN A 216 3.62 -17.11 9.56
N ILE A 217 2.55 -16.61 10.17
CA ILE A 217 1.19 -17.10 9.92
C ILE A 217 0.80 -16.92 8.44
N LEU A 218 1.16 -15.78 7.83
CA LEU A 218 0.92 -15.58 6.40
C LEU A 218 1.74 -16.57 5.56
N LYS A 219 3.03 -16.73 5.86
CA LYS A 219 3.89 -17.66 5.12
C LYS A 219 3.30 -19.07 5.12
N GLU A 220 2.96 -19.61 6.29
CA GLU A 220 2.36 -20.93 6.42
C GLU A 220 1.03 -21.03 5.65
N LYS A 221 0.21 -19.98 5.69
CA LYS A 221 -1.05 -19.97 4.93
C LYS A 221 -0.82 -20.00 3.43
N LEU A 222 0.12 -19.20 2.92
CA LEU A 222 0.45 -19.16 1.49
C LEU A 222 1.08 -20.49 1.01
N GLU A 223 1.93 -21.12 1.82
CA GLU A 223 2.48 -22.45 1.53
C GLU A 223 1.38 -23.52 1.50
N ASN A 224 0.43 -23.48 2.44
CA ASN A 224 -0.74 -24.36 2.45
C ASN A 224 -1.66 -24.14 1.23
N ASP A 225 -1.65 -22.95 0.63
CA ASP A 225 -2.33 -22.64 -0.63
C ASP A 225 -1.52 -23.05 -1.88
N GLY A 226 -0.37 -23.70 -1.70
CA GLY A 226 0.45 -24.25 -2.78
C GLY A 226 1.47 -23.28 -3.38
N ILE A 227 1.75 -22.16 -2.70
CA ILE A 227 2.81 -21.22 -3.11
C ILE A 227 4.16 -21.74 -2.61
N GLU A 228 5.16 -21.80 -3.49
CA GLU A 228 6.54 -22.13 -3.11
C GLU A 228 7.25 -20.86 -2.61
N ILE A 229 7.80 -20.86 -1.40
CA ILE A 229 8.38 -19.65 -0.78
C ILE A 229 9.81 -19.89 -0.34
N PHE A 230 10.74 -19.10 -0.87
CA PHE A 230 12.17 -19.15 -0.55
C PHE A 230 12.59 -17.82 0.09
N THR A 231 12.66 -17.78 1.41
CA THR A 231 13.20 -16.64 2.19
C THR A 231 14.70 -16.81 2.44
N GLY A 232 15.47 -15.72 2.53
CA GLY A 232 16.93 -15.79 2.53
C GLY A 232 17.52 -16.22 1.18
N ALA A 233 16.74 -16.06 0.10
CA ALA A 233 17.09 -16.47 -1.24
C ALA A 233 17.38 -15.27 -2.14
N ALA A 234 18.42 -15.36 -2.98
CA ALA A 234 18.83 -14.26 -3.84
C ALA A 234 18.75 -14.64 -5.31
N LEU A 235 18.00 -13.88 -6.11
CA LEU A 235 18.00 -14.02 -7.57
C LEU A 235 19.41 -13.75 -8.10
N LYS A 236 19.94 -14.68 -8.92
CA LYS A 236 21.30 -14.60 -9.50
C LYS A 236 21.30 -14.36 -10.99
N GLY A 237 20.29 -14.82 -11.71
CA GLY A 237 20.26 -14.67 -13.15
C GLY A 237 18.89 -14.91 -13.77
N LEU A 238 18.64 -14.20 -14.86
CA LEU A 238 17.48 -14.39 -15.73
C LEU A 238 17.97 -14.62 -17.15
N ASN A 239 17.67 -15.79 -17.72
CA ASN A 239 17.96 -16.13 -19.10
C ASN A 239 16.68 -16.06 -19.94
N ASN A 240 16.49 -14.94 -20.66
CA ASN A 240 15.27 -14.70 -21.43
C ASN A 240 15.09 -15.69 -22.59
N TYR A 241 16.18 -16.16 -23.20
CA TYR A 241 16.14 -17.14 -24.29
C TYR A 241 15.61 -18.50 -23.83
N LYS A 242 16.05 -18.95 -22.65
CA LYS A 242 15.63 -20.22 -22.05
C LYS A 242 14.37 -20.09 -21.17
N LYS A 243 13.87 -18.87 -20.96
CA LYS A 243 12.84 -18.54 -19.96
C LYS A 243 13.15 -19.18 -18.61
N GLN A 244 14.38 -19.03 -18.15
CA GLN A 244 14.89 -19.65 -16.93
C GLN A 244 15.37 -18.58 -15.95
N ALA A 245 14.92 -18.67 -14.71
CA ALA A 245 15.41 -17.88 -13.59
C ALA A 245 16.23 -18.76 -12.65
N SER A 246 17.38 -18.27 -12.20
CA SER A 246 18.20 -18.94 -11.19
C SER A 246 18.32 -18.09 -9.92
N PHE A 247 18.26 -18.74 -8.77
CA PHE A 247 18.41 -18.11 -7.47
C PHE A 247 19.24 -18.99 -6.54
N GLU A 248 19.97 -18.36 -5.63
CA GLU A 248 20.71 -19.04 -4.58
C GLU A 248 19.81 -19.21 -3.37
N TYR A 249 19.75 -20.44 -2.85
CA TYR A 249 19.05 -20.79 -1.63
C TYR A 249 19.84 -21.87 -0.88
N GLU A 250 20.09 -21.66 0.41
CA GLU A 250 20.85 -22.58 1.28
C GLU A 250 22.21 -23.00 0.68
N GLY A 251 22.92 -22.06 0.02
CA GLY A 251 24.23 -22.32 -0.59
C GLY A 251 24.19 -23.12 -1.90
N SER A 252 23.00 -23.41 -2.44
CA SER A 252 22.80 -24.10 -3.71
C SER A 252 22.11 -23.20 -4.74
N ILE A 253 22.44 -23.38 -6.03
CA ILE A 253 21.74 -22.70 -7.12
C ILE A 253 20.54 -23.53 -7.53
N GLN A 254 19.36 -22.94 -7.35
CA GLN A 254 18.08 -23.44 -7.83
C GLN A 254 17.74 -22.78 -9.17
N ALA A 255 16.95 -23.46 -10.01
CA ALA A 255 16.48 -22.92 -11.28
C ALA A 255 15.00 -23.27 -11.51
N VAL A 256 14.25 -22.29 -12.01
CA VAL A 256 12.84 -22.42 -12.35
C VAL A 256 12.57 -21.83 -13.74
N ASN A 257 11.53 -22.33 -14.42
CA ASN A 257 11.13 -21.87 -15.75
C ASN A 257 9.72 -21.26 -15.72
N PRO A 258 9.56 -20.04 -15.17
CA PRO A 258 8.25 -19.42 -15.03
C PRO A 258 7.77 -18.80 -16.35
N GLU A 259 6.46 -18.78 -16.57
CA GLU A 259 5.85 -18.09 -17.71
C GLU A 259 6.11 -16.57 -17.63
N PHE A 260 6.03 -15.99 -16.43
CA PHE A 260 6.41 -14.60 -16.16
C PHE A 260 7.21 -14.46 -14.87
N VAL A 261 8.01 -13.39 -14.79
CA VAL A 261 8.75 -12.97 -13.60
C VAL A 261 8.22 -11.59 -13.19
N LEU A 262 7.62 -11.48 -12.01
CA LEU A 262 7.34 -10.20 -11.37
C LEU A 262 8.52 -9.79 -10.49
N VAL A 263 9.08 -8.62 -10.75
CA VAL A 263 10.08 -8.00 -9.87
C VAL A 263 9.39 -6.92 -9.04
N SER A 264 9.33 -7.14 -7.73
CA SER A 264 8.63 -6.31 -6.74
C SER A 264 9.51 -5.96 -5.54
N VAL A 265 10.76 -5.57 -5.81
CA VAL A 265 11.81 -5.27 -4.81
C VAL A 265 11.75 -3.86 -4.21
N GLY A 266 10.60 -3.18 -4.36
CA GLY A 266 10.36 -1.85 -3.83
C GLY A 266 10.11 -0.79 -4.90
N ARG A 267 10.01 0.46 -4.45
CA ARG A 267 9.71 1.63 -5.27
C ARG A 267 10.70 2.74 -4.95
N LYS A 268 10.96 3.61 -5.91
CA LYS A 268 11.86 4.76 -5.76
C LYS A 268 11.16 6.08 -6.11
N PRO A 269 11.48 7.18 -5.43
CA PRO A 269 10.93 8.51 -5.72
C PRO A 269 11.21 8.98 -7.15
N ARG A 270 10.22 9.62 -7.78
CA ARG A 270 10.36 10.25 -9.11
C ARG A 270 10.92 11.66 -8.99
N VAL A 271 12.24 11.76 -8.78
CA VAL A 271 12.96 13.05 -8.70
C VAL A 271 13.65 13.44 -10.01
N GLN A 272 13.84 12.49 -10.92
CA GLN A 272 14.45 12.75 -12.22
C GLN A 272 13.47 13.41 -13.19
N LYS A 273 13.99 14.19 -14.15
CA LYS A 273 13.23 14.86 -15.22
C LYS A 273 12.29 15.99 -14.76
N LEU A 274 12.38 16.39 -13.49
CA LEU A 274 11.71 17.58 -12.94
C LEU A 274 12.60 18.83 -13.00
N ASP A 275 13.88 18.69 -13.32
CA ASP A 275 14.90 19.76 -13.31
C ASP A 275 14.95 20.53 -11.98
N LEU A 276 14.86 19.81 -10.85
CA LEU A 276 14.80 20.35 -9.49
C LEU A 276 15.98 21.29 -9.16
N GLU A 277 17.14 21.07 -9.77
CA GLU A 277 18.33 21.91 -9.63
C GLU A 277 18.11 23.34 -10.15
N LYS A 278 17.27 23.54 -11.17
CA LYS A 278 16.94 24.88 -11.69
C LYS A 278 16.06 25.69 -10.73
N ALA A 279 15.38 25.01 -9.81
CA ALA A 279 14.64 25.63 -8.73
C ALA A 279 15.44 25.69 -7.41
N GLY A 280 16.69 25.19 -7.37
CA GLY A 280 17.52 25.18 -6.16
C GLY A 280 17.05 24.19 -5.09
N ILE A 281 16.24 23.19 -5.44
CA ILE A 281 15.67 22.23 -4.48
C ILE A 281 16.70 21.15 -4.16
N GLN A 282 16.86 20.83 -2.88
CA GLN A 282 17.70 19.75 -2.39
C GLN A 282 16.98 18.40 -2.48
N TYR A 283 17.59 17.44 -3.16
CA TYR A 283 17.07 16.08 -3.29
C TYR A 283 18.20 15.06 -3.38
N SER A 284 17.85 13.79 -3.19
CA SER A 284 18.75 12.66 -3.40
C SER A 284 17.99 11.51 -4.07
N ASN A 285 18.67 10.38 -4.29
CA ASN A 285 18.01 9.14 -4.71
C ASN A 285 16.97 8.63 -3.70
N LYS A 286 16.97 9.15 -2.47
CA LYS A 286 15.98 8.83 -1.43
C LYS A 286 14.75 9.74 -1.45
N GLY A 287 14.73 10.80 -2.26
CA GLY A 287 13.61 11.74 -2.36
C GLY A 287 14.01 13.20 -2.15
N ILE A 288 13.01 14.08 -2.21
CA ILE A 288 13.13 15.52 -1.92
C ILE A 288 13.14 15.73 -0.40
N ALA A 289 14.07 16.53 0.10
CA ALA A 289 14.14 16.85 1.53
C ALA A 289 13.06 17.86 1.92
N VAL A 290 12.32 17.58 3.00
CA VAL A 290 11.26 18.45 3.53
C VAL A 290 11.32 18.54 5.05
N ASN A 291 10.79 19.62 5.63
CA ASN A 291 10.55 19.77 7.06
C ASN A 291 9.17 19.19 7.47
N GLU A 292 8.79 19.34 8.75
CA GLU A 292 7.50 18.89 9.31
C GLU A 292 6.25 19.53 8.68
N HIS A 293 6.41 20.64 7.96
CA HIS A 293 5.35 21.33 7.22
C HIS A 293 5.31 20.94 5.73
N MET A 294 6.08 19.91 5.33
CA MET A 294 6.25 19.47 3.94
C MET A 294 6.95 20.51 3.03
N GLN A 295 7.60 21.52 3.63
CA GLN A 295 8.30 22.58 2.93
C GLN A 295 9.72 22.14 2.59
N THR A 296 10.18 22.45 1.38
CA THR A 296 11.57 22.19 0.94
C THR A 296 12.52 23.26 1.50
N ASN A 297 13.81 23.19 1.12
CA ASN A 297 14.77 24.27 1.42
C ASN A 297 14.45 25.60 0.69
N VAL A 298 13.52 25.60 -0.27
CA VAL A 298 13.03 26.79 -0.96
C VAL A 298 11.65 27.14 -0.40
N SER A 299 11.54 28.29 0.25
CA SER A 299 10.41 28.61 1.15
C SER A 299 9.01 28.57 0.51
N HIS A 300 8.88 28.78 -0.80
CA HIS A 300 7.60 28.74 -1.50
C HIS A 300 7.35 27.41 -2.24
N ILE A 301 8.24 26.41 -2.08
CA ILE A 301 8.15 25.10 -2.72
C ILE A 301 8.03 24.01 -1.65
N TYR A 302 7.06 23.12 -1.86
CA TYR A 302 6.70 22.00 -1.01
C TYR A 302 6.82 20.68 -1.78
N ALA A 303 6.93 19.56 -1.07
CA ALA A 303 6.86 18.23 -1.66
C ALA A 303 6.11 17.26 -0.73
N ALA A 304 5.31 16.36 -1.31
CA ALA A 304 4.47 15.44 -0.54
C ALA A 304 4.22 14.10 -1.28
N GLY A 305 3.93 13.05 -0.51
CA GLY A 305 3.77 11.68 -0.99
C GLY A 305 5.10 11.05 -1.38
N ASP A 306 5.06 9.92 -2.10
CA ASP A 306 6.24 9.08 -2.33
C ASP A 306 7.48 9.76 -2.95
N VAL A 307 7.35 10.98 -3.50
CA VAL A 307 8.49 11.76 -4.02
C VAL A 307 9.47 12.18 -2.91
N ILE A 308 9.01 12.23 -1.65
CA ILE A 308 9.86 12.51 -0.49
C ILE A 308 10.54 11.23 0.07
N GLY A 309 10.23 10.06 -0.50
CA GLY A 309 10.62 8.77 0.07
C GLY A 309 9.63 8.38 1.16
N GLY A 310 9.98 8.64 2.43
CA GLY A 310 9.08 8.52 3.58
C GLY A 310 8.28 7.21 3.66
N ILE A 311 7.08 7.30 4.24
CA ILE A 311 6.10 6.21 4.26
C ILE A 311 5.30 6.25 2.95
N GLN A 312 5.56 5.29 2.06
CA GLN A 312 4.95 5.23 0.72
C GLN A 312 3.55 4.59 0.75
N LEU A 313 2.60 5.25 1.41
CA LEU A 313 1.20 4.85 1.51
C LEU A 313 0.28 5.96 1.01
N ALA A 314 -0.80 5.60 0.31
CA ALA A 314 -1.70 6.57 -0.31
C ALA A 314 -2.38 7.50 0.72
N HIS A 315 -2.79 6.97 1.86
CA HIS A 315 -3.38 7.77 2.95
C HIS A 315 -2.38 8.68 3.65
N VAL A 316 -1.10 8.28 3.72
CA VAL A 316 -0.02 9.18 4.16
C VAL A 316 0.15 10.30 3.15
N ALA A 317 0.19 9.99 1.86
CA ALA A 317 0.28 10.98 0.79
C ALA A 317 -0.91 11.96 0.82
N PHE A 318 -2.14 11.50 1.13
CA PHE A 318 -3.29 12.40 1.35
C PHE A 318 -3.04 13.39 2.50
N HIS A 319 -2.53 12.90 3.63
CA HIS A 319 -2.26 13.72 4.81
C HIS A 319 -1.13 14.74 4.56
N GLU A 320 -0.03 14.29 3.96
CA GLU A 320 1.10 15.14 3.57
C GLU A 320 0.69 16.21 2.55
N GLY A 321 -0.07 15.84 1.51
CA GLY A 321 -0.56 16.79 0.51
C GLY A 321 -1.52 17.83 1.10
N THR A 322 -2.37 17.41 2.04
CA THR A 322 -3.25 18.32 2.79
C THR A 322 -2.43 19.30 3.63
N THR A 323 -1.47 18.79 4.40
CA THR A 323 -0.57 19.59 5.26
C THR A 323 0.21 20.62 4.43
N ALA A 324 0.80 20.20 3.31
CA ALA A 324 1.53 21.07 2.40
C ALA A 324 0.64 22.22 1.86
N ALA A 325 -0.60 21.90 1.47
CA ALA A 325 -1.54 22.88 0.92
C ALA A 325 -2.06 23.88 1.96
N LEU A 326 -2.34 23.43 3.19
CA LEU A 326 -2.75 24.29 4.30
C LEU A 326 -1.60 25.21 4.72
N HIS A 327 -0.38 24.68 4.86
CA HIS A 327 0.78 25.49 5.20
C HIS A 327 1.16 26.49 4.10
N ALA A 328 1.11 26.08 2.83
CA ALA A 328 1.23 27.01 1.71
C ALA A 328 0.13 28.09 1.72
N SER A 329 -1.02 27.81 2.35
CA SER A 329 -2.13 28.76 2.49
C SER A 329 -2.06 29.63 3.74
N GLY A 330 -1.01 29.49 4.57
CA GLY A 330 -0.73 30.35 5.72
C GLY A 330 -1.15 29.77 7.07
N GLU A 331 -1.57 28.50 7.13
CA GLU A 331 -1.86 27.81 8.39
C GLU A 331 -0.60 27.16 8.96
N ASP A 332 -0.38 27.29 10.28
CA ASP A 332 0.71 26.62 10.96
C ASP A 332 0.31 25.17 11.31
N VAL A 333 0.47 24.27 10.34
CA VAL A 333 0.11 22.84 10.47
C VAL A 333 1.29 21.93 10.20
N LYS A 334 1.35 20.81 10.92
CA LYS A 334 2.43 19.82 10.83
C LYS A 334 1.84 18.46 10.49
N VAL A 335 2.61 17.66 9.76
CA VAL A 335 2.23 16.28 9.47
C VAL A 335 2.29 15.46 10.78
N ASN A 336 1.33 14.55 10.95
CA ASN A 336 1.27 13.67 12.11
C ASN A 336 1.38 12.22 11.63
N TYR A 337 2.48 11.56 11.98
CA TYR A 337 2.75 10.16 11.61
C TYR A 337 2.51 9.17 12.75
N HIS A 338 2.00 9.63 13.90
CA HIS A 338 1.89 8.82 15.12
C HIS A 338 1.01 7.57 14.92
N ALA A 339 -0.15 7.72 14.29
CA ALA A 339 -1.12 6.65 14.09
C ALA A 339 -1.33 6.33 12.59
N VAL A 340 -0.26 5.95 11.90
CA VAL A 340 -0.34 5.54 10.48
C VAL A 340 -0.64 4.05 10.38
N PRO A 341 -1.86 3.64 9.95
CA PRO A 341 -2.14 2.23 9.71
C PRO A 341 -1.41 1.74 8.46
N ARG A 342 -1.01 0.48 8.47
CA ARG A 342 -0.42 -0.26 7.36
C ARG A 342 -1.34 -1.44 7.05
N CYS A 343 -1.72 -1.61 5.79
CA CYS A 343 -2.66 -2.63 5.36
C CYS A 343 -2.07 -3.45 4.20
N ILE A 344 -2.22 -4.77 4.29
CA ILE A 344 -1.74 -5.75 3.31
C ILE A 344 -2.93 -6.67 2.99
N TYR A 345 -3.34 -6.67 1.73
CA TYR A 345 -4.63 -7.21 1.33
C TYR A 345 -4.50 -8.65 0.80
N THR A 346 -3.68 -9.46 1.47
CA THR A 346 -3.58 -10.90 1.23
C THR A 346 -4.82 -11.64 1.77
N ALA A 347 -4.86 -12.96 1.65
CA ALA A 347 -5.85 -13.81 2.30
C ALA A 347 -5.14 -14.82 3.23
N PRO A 348 -5.17 -14.63 4.57
CA PRO A 348 -5.86 -13.57 5.31
C PRO A 348 -5.23 -12.18 5.11
N GLU A 349 -6.01 -11.15 5.41
CA GLU A 349 -5.54 -9.77 5.44
C GLU A 349 -4.59 -9.56 6.62
N ILE A 350 -3.68 -8.59 6.49
CA ILE A 350 -2.84 -8.11 7.59
C ILE A 350 -3.03 -6.60 7.72
N ALA A 351 -3.11 -6.13 8.96
CA ALA A 351 -3.04 -4.71 9.23
C ALA A 351 -2.34 -4.42 10.56
N SER A 352 -1.58 -3.34 10.62
CA SER A 352 -0.88 -2.93 11.83
C SER A 352 -0.84 -1.41 11.99
N VAL A 353 -0.77 -0.92 13.24
CA VAL A 353 -0.66 0.50 13.58
C VAL A 353 0.12 0.66 14.88
N GLY A 354 0.87 1.75 15.01
CA GLY A 354 1.81 1.95 16.13
C GLY A 354 3.08 1.12 15.99
N LEU A 355 3.66 0.79 17.14
CA LEU A 355 4.94 0.08 17.26
C LEU A 355 4.79 -1.42 17.02
N SER A 356 5.80 -2.01 16.40
CA SER A 356 5.99 -3.47 16.39
C SER A 356 6.48 -3.94 17.76
N GLU A 357 6.39 -5.24 18.05
CA GLU A 357 6.90 -5.79 19.31
C GLU A 357 8.38 -5.45 19.53
N LYS A 358 9.18 -5.57 18.46
CA LYS A 358 10.60 -5.24 18.50
C LYS A 358 10.83 -3.77 18.87
N LEU A 359 10.14 -2.85 18.21
CA LEU A 359 10.31 -1.41 18.45
C LEU A 359 9.77 -1.00 19.83
N ALA A 360 8.66 -1.60 20.27
CA ALA A 360 8.11 -1.35 21.60
C ALA A 360 9.07 -1.78 22.72
N LYS A 361 9.73 -2.95 22.58
CA LYS A 361 10.79 -3.39 23.49
C LYS A 361 12.00 -2.47 23.48
N GLU A 362 12.42 -2.00 22.30
CA GLU A 362 13.53 -1.04 22.17
C GLU A 362 13.21 0.30 22.86
N GLN A 363 11.95 0.74 22.82
CA GLN A 363 11.52 2.03 23.35
C GLN A 363 11.18 2.00 24.86
N TYR A 364 10.49 0.95 25.33
CA TYR A 364 9.94 0.88 26.69
C TYR A 364 10.64 -0.16 27.59
N GLY A 365 11.44 -1.07 27.02
CA GLY A 365 12.00 -2.21 27.73
C GLY A 365 10.94 -3.30 27.95
N ASP A 366 10.35 -3.32 29.13
CA ASP A 366 9.26 -4.23 29.45
C ASP A 366 7.98 -3.79 28.75
N ILE A 367 7.26 -4.74 28.17
CA ILE A 367 5.98 -4.52 27.49
C ILE A 367 4.99 -5.62 27.88
N LEU A 368 3.71 -5.29 27.88
CA LEU A 368 2.62 -6.25 27.99
C LEU A 368 2.13 -6.58 26.58
N ILE A 369 1.95 -7.87 26.29
CA ILE A 369 1.45 -8.36 25.01
C ILE A 369 0.21 -9.19 25.31
N GLY A 370 -0.86 -8.90 24.58
CA GLY A 370 -2.04 -9.75 24.55
C GLY A 370 -2.40 -10.12 23.12
N GLU A 371 -2.85 -11.34 22.95
CA GLU A 371 -3.16 -11.98 21.68
C GLU A 371 -4.46 -12.75 21.78
N PHE A 372 -5.26 -12.70 20.72
CA PHE A 372 -6.49 -13.47 20.62
C PHE A 372 -6.61 -14.12 19.24
N PRO A 373 -6.70 -15.47 19.17
CA PRO A 373 -6.78 -16.16 17.89
C PRO A 373 -8.20 -16.11 17.30
N PHE A 374 -8.30 -15.94 15.98
CA PHE A 374 -9.61 -15.96 15.31
C PHE A 374 -10.28 -17.35 15.33
N SER A 375 -9.55 -18.42 15.63
CA SER A 375 -10.14 -19.75 15.87
C SER A 375 -11.01 -19.81 17.13
N ALA A 376 -10.82 -18.91 18.09
CA ALA A 376 -11.66 -18.76 19.28
C ALA A 376 -12.79 -17.72 19.08
N ASN A 377 -12.83 -17.00 17.95
CA ASN A 377 -13.84 -16.00 17.67
C ASN A 377 -15.10 -16.63 17.03
N GLY A 378 -16.26 -16.49 17.68
CA GLY A 378 -17.53 -17.03 17.18
C GLY A 378 -17.93 -16.52 15.79
N LYS A 379 -17.67 -15.23 15.49
CA LYS A 379 -17.98 -14.67 14.17
C LYS A 379 -17.07 -15.23 13.08
N ALA A 380 -15.78 -15.41 13.36
CA ALA A 380 -14.81 -16.03 12.46
C ALA A 380 -15.17 -17.48 12.14
N LEU A 381 -15.66 -18.25 13.13
CA LEU A 381 -16.22 -19.58 12.93
C LEU A 381 -17.42 -19.56 11.96
N ILE A 382 -18.35 -18.62 12.15
CA ILE A 382 -19.56 -18.48 11.32
C ILE A 382 -19.22 -18.18 9.85
N ILE A 383 -18.21 -17.35 9.59
CA ILE A 383 -17.79 -16.99 8.22
C ILE A 383 -16.73 -17.94 7.64
N GLY A 384 -16.33 -18.98 8.37
CA GLY A 384 -15.35 -19.96 7.91
C GLY A 384 -13.92 -19.43 7.77
N GLU A 385 -13.55 -18.34 8.45
CA GLU A 385 -12.25 -17.68 8.34
C GLU A 385 -11.56 -17.56 9.70
N GLN A 386 -10.94 -18.67 10.14
CA GLN A 386 -10.38 -18.81 11.49
C GLN A 386 -8.87 -18.53 11.58
N THR A 387 -8.19 -18.38 10.44
CA THR A 387 -6.74 -18.22 10.40
C THR A 387 -6.34 -16.85 10.92
N GLY A 388 -5.40 -16.85 11.88
CA GLY A 388 -4.72 -15.66 12.35
C GLY A 388 -5.13 -15.23 13.76
N LYS A 389 -4.73 -14.01 14.14
CA LYS A 389 -4.88 -13.46 15.48
C LYS A 389 -4.89 -11.93 15.47
N VAL A 390 -5.41 -11.35 16.53
CA VAL A 390 -5.11 -9.97 16.94
C VAL A 390 -4.02 -9.99 17.99
N LYS A 391 -3.12 -9.01 17.94
CA LYS A 391 -2.03 -8.77 18.90
C LYS A 391 -2.07 -7.29 19.31
N VAL A 392 -2.06 -7.05 20.61
CA VAL A 392 -2.08 -5.72 21.24
C VAL A 392 -0.86 -5.59 22.14
N ILE A 393 -0.18 -4.45 22.05
CA ILE A 393 1.02 -4.12 22.80
C ILE A 393 0.72 -2.92 23.67
N VAL A 394 0.97 -3.07 24.97
CA VAL A 394 0.69 -2.06 26.01
C VAL A 394 1.98 -1.77 26.76
N GLU A 395 2.30 -0.49 26.98
CA GLU A 395 3.40 -0.12 27.86
C GLU A 395 2.97 -0.21 29.33
N PRO A 396 3.83 -0.72 30.24
CA PRO A 396 3.38 -1.14 31.56
C PRO A 396 3.18 0.01 32.57
N LYS A 397 3.72 1.21 32.33
CA LYS A 397 3.76 2.28 33.34
C LYS A 397 2.45 3.06 33.41
N TYR A 398 1.91 3.47 32.27
CA TYR A 398 0.65 4.21 32.14
C TYR A 398 -0.45 3.38 31.46
N GLN A 399 -0.14 2.15 31.05
CA GLN A 399 -1.02 1.27 30.30
C GLN A 399 -1.45 1.83 28.94
N GLU A 400 -0.64 2.70 28.33
CA GLU A 400 -0.90 3.18 26.97
C GLU A 400 -0.83 2.03 25.97
N ILE A 401 -1.82 1.96 25.08
CA ILE A 401 -1.78 1.04 23.93
C ILE A 401 -0.84 1.64 22.90
N VAL A 402 0.28 0.95 22.61
CA VAL A 402 1.35 1.49 21.76
C VAL A 402 1.50 0.77 20.43
N GLY A 403 0.84 -0.37 20.25
CA GLY A 403 0.90 -1.13 19.01
C GLY A 403 -0.23 -2.14 18.87
N ILE A 404 -0.77 -2.27 17.67
CA ILE A 404 -1.77 -3.28 17.33
C ILE A 404 -1.41 -3.90 15.98
N SER A 405 -1.40 -5.23 15.92
CA SER A 405 -1.17 -6.02 14.72
C SER A 405 -2.29 -7.05 14.57
N ILE A 406 -2.87 -7.17 13.38
CA ILE A 406 -3.97 -8.08 13.07
C ILE A 406 -3.57 -8.87 11.83
N ILE A 407 -3.68 -10.19 11.89
CA ILE A 407 -3.73 -11.06 10.72
C ILE A 407 -4.99 -11.88 10.80
N GLY A 408 -5.86 -11.81 9.79
CA GLY A 408 -7.13 -12.53 9.83
C GLY A 408 -8.22 -11.92 8.96
N PRO A 409 -9.48 -12.35 9.16
CA PRO A 409 -10.63 -11.85 8.40
C PRO A 409 -10.81 -10.34 8.61
N ARG A 410 -10.94 -9.60 7.51
CA ARG A 410 -11.23 -8.16 7.50
C ARG A 410 -10.27 -7.32 8.36
N ALA A 411 -9.01 -7.74 8.51
CA ALA A 411 -8.00 -7.02 9.29
C ALA A 411 -7.87 -5.55 8.87
N THR A 412 -7.99 -5.27 7.57
CA THR A 412 -7.86 -3.90 7.01
C THR A 412 -9.01 -2.98 7.37
N GLU A 413 -10.19 -3.51 7.71
CA GLU A 413 -11.31 -2.75 8.28
C GLU A 413 -11.21 -2.65 9.81
N LEU A 414 -10.80 -3.74 10.45
CA LEU A 414 -10.66 -3.81 11.91
C LEU A 414 -9.60 -2.85 12.46
N ILE A 415 -8.52 -2.60 11.72
CA ILE A 415 -7.41 -1.72 12.15
C ILE A 415 -7.84 -0.27 12.38
N GLY A 416 -9.01 0.14 11.88
CA GLY A 416 -9.59 1.45 12.20
C GLY A 416 -9.78 1.64 13.71
N HIS A 417 -10.17 0.59 14.44
CA HIS A 417 -10.27 0.62 15.90
C HIS A 417 -8.91 0.92 16.54
N GLY A 418 -7.88 0.19 16.12
CA GLY A 418 -6.52 0.40 16.64
C GLY A 418 -5.97 1.76 16.28
N THR A 419 -6.27 2.26 15.07
CA THR A 419 -5.81 3.58 14.62
C THR A 419 -6.38 4.69 15.50
N VAL A 420 -7.65 4.60 15.88
CA VAL A 420 -8.26 5.54 16.85
C VAL A 420 -7.59 5.41 18.21
N MET A 421 -7.39 4.19 18.71
CA MET A 421 -6.75 3.96 20.02
C MET A 421 -5.35 4.58 20.11
N ILE A 422 -4.50 4.36 19.10
CA ILE A 422 -3.17 4.96 19.03
C ILE A 422 -3.29 6.48 18.86
N HIS A 423 -4.14 6.96 17.94
CA HIS A 423 -4.27 8.40 17.68
C HIS A 423 -4.69 9.22 18.90
N THR A 424 -5.51 8.64 19.78
CA THR A 424 -6.01 9.30 20.98
C THR A 424 -5.30 8.83 22.26
N GLU A 425 -4.16 8.14 22.15
CA GLU A 425 -3.32 7.71 23.27
C GLU A 425 -4.13 6.96 24.35
N VAL A 426 -5.04 6.08 23.94
CA VAL A 426 -5.95 5.40 24.87
C VAL A 426 -5.20 4.36 25.69
N THR A 427 -5.57 4.26 26.97
CA THR A 427 -5.01 3.31 27.91
C THR A 427 -5.89 2.06 28.07
N ALA A 428 -5.26 0.95 28.45
CA ALA A 428 -5.93 -0.35 28.58
C ALA A 428 -7.02 -0.35 29.66
N ASP A 429 -6.88 0.44 30.72
CA ASP A 429 -7.87 0.56 31.79
C ASP A 429 -9.17 1.23 31.31
N ILE A 430 -9.07 2.25 30.44
CA ILE A 430 -10.24 2.88 29.81
C ILE A 430 -10.95 1.88 28.90
N MET A 431 -10.18 1.15 28.10
CA MET A 431 -10.73 0.21 27.13
C MET A 431 -11.19 -1.11 27.74
N ARG A 432 -10.83 -1.42 29.00
CA ARG A 432 -11.30 -2.61 29.71
C ARG A 432 -12.82 -2.63 29.87
N ASP A 433 -13.42 -1.47 30.11
CA ASP A 433 -14.86 -1.35 30.37
C ASP A 433 -15.67 -1.11 29.07
N TYR A 434 -15.01 -1.25 27.91
CA TYR A 434 -15.63 -1.12 26.59
C TYR A 434 -16.62 -2.25 26.30
N ILE A 435 -17.85 -1.89 25.91
CA ILE A 435 -18.87 -2.86 25.51
C ILE A 435 -18.66 -3.22 24.03
N ALA A 436 -18.06 -4.38 23.79
CA ALA A 436 -17.92 -4.92 22.43
C ALA A 436 -19.24 -5.54 21.93
N ALA A 437 -19.58 -5.28 20.66
CA ALA A 437 -20.76 -5.87 20.04
C ALA A 437 -20.54 -7.36 19.75
N HIS A 438 -21.56 -8.19 20.00
CA HIS A 438 -21.48 -9.65 19.86
C HIS A 438 -22.58 -10.21 18.93
N PRO A 439 -22.28 -11.18 18.03
CA PRO A 439 -20.94 -11.66 17.66
C PRO A 439 -20.30 -10.80 16.56
N THR A 440 -19.06 -10.35 16.75
CA THR A 440 -18.28 -9.60 15.76
C THR A 440 -16.81 -10.04 15.72
N LEU A 441 -16.13 -9.72 14.63
CA LEU A 441 -14.68 -9.93 14.52
C LEU A 441 -13.90 -8.96 15.42
N SER A 442 -14.44 -7.76 15.66
CA SER A 442 -13.78 -6.72 16.46
C SER A 442 -13.70 -7.06 17.95
N GLU A 443 -14.51 -7.99 18.45
CA GLU A 443 -14.35 -8.58 19.80
C GLU A 443 -12.94 -9.15 20.03
N ALA A 444 -12.28 -9.67 18.98
CA ALA A 444 -10.91 -10.17 19.09
C ALA A 444 -9.90 -9.10 19.49
N ILE A 445 -10.14 -7.82 19.13
CA ILE A 445 -9.28 -6.71 19.57
C ILE A 445 -9.43 -6.48 21.07
N HIS A 446 -10.67 -6.51 21.55
CA HIS A 446 -10.95 -6.31 22.97
C HIS A 446 -10.43 -7.48 23.82
N GLU A 447 -10.65 -8.73 23.41
CA GLU A 447 -10.09 -9.90 24.11
C GLU A 447 -8.55 -9.91 24.11
N ALA A 448 -7.90 -9.56 23.00
CA ALA A 448 -6.44 -9.44 22.96
C ALA A 448 -5.95 -8.34 23.93
N LEU A 449 -6.62 -7.19 23.98
CA LEU A 449 -6.30 -6.15 24.94
C LEU A 449 -6.50 -6.63 26.39
N LEU A 450 -7.64 -7.26 26.68
CA LEU A 450 -7.92 -7.81 28.02
C LEU A 450 -6.88 -8.87 28.41
N GLN A 451 -6.40 -9.68 27.47
CA GLN A 451 -5.35 -10.67 27.73
C GLN A 451 -4.04 -9.99 28.15
N ALA A 452 -3.67 -8.87 27.50
CA ALA A 452 -2.47 -8.10 27.84
C ALA A 452 -2.47 -7.63 29.30
N VAL A 453 -3.65 -7.39 29.88
CA VAL A 453 -3.84 -6.91 31.25
C VAL A 453 -4.43 -7.97 32.21
N GLY A 454 -4.48 -9.24 31.81
CA GLY A 454 -4.88 -10.35 32.69
C GLY A 454 -6.38 -10.47 32.96
N HIS A 455 -7.23 -9.98 32.06
CA HIS A 455 -8.69 -9.94 32.19
C HIS A 455 -9.45 -10.61 31.04
N ALA A 456 -8.78 -11.30 30.12
CA ALA A 456 -9.45 -12.00 29.02
C ALA A 456 -10.37 -13.11 29.54
N VAL A 457 -11.49 -13.30 28.85
CA VAL A 457 -12.52 -14.29 29.24
C VAL A 457 -12.49 -15.51 28.33
N HIS A 458 -12.15 -15.31 27.06
CA HIS A 458 -12.22 -16.33 26.02
C HIS A 458 -10.85 -16.72 25.43
N ALA A 459 -9.75 -16.25 26.04
CA ALA A 459 -8.38 -16.41 25.54
C ALA A 459 -7.69 -17.71 25.99
#